data_AF-A0A3T0CUZ4-F1
#
_entry.id   AF-A0A3T0CUZ4-F1
#
_cell.length_a   1.000
_cell.length_b   1.000
_cell.length_c   1.000
_cell.angle_alpha   90.00
_cell.angle_beta   90.00
_cell.angle_gamma   90.00
#
_symmetry.space_group_name_H-M   'P 1'
#
loop_
_entity.id
_entity.type
_entity.pdbx_description
1 polymer ?
#
loop_
_entity_poly.entity_id
_entity_poly.type
_entity_poly.pdbx_seq_one_letter_code
_entity_poly.pdbx_strand_id
1 'polypeptide(L)' 'MANEGNEDNKNEKPPSARPGVLKIMQSIVAGAFGVQSDKRRQEDFSSHSPLPYIIAGLLFTVGFVVTLVIVVKLVLSGQ' A
#
# COMPACT_ATOMS: atom_id res chain seq x y z
N MET A 1 29.31 -27.56 37.08
CA MET A 1 28.07 -26.82 37.42
C MET A 1 27.90 -25.68 36.43
N ALA A 2 26.71 -25.57 35.84
CA ALA A 2 26.37 -24.64 34.78
C ALA A 2 26.52 -23.18 35.22
N ASN A 3 27.09 -22.37 34.32
CA ASN A 3 26.97 -20.92 34.33
C ASN A 3 25.68 -20.59 33.56
N GLU A 4 24.58 -20.38 34.27
CA GLU A 4 23.36 -19.77 33.74
C GLU A 4 23.72 -18.29 33.49
N GLY A 5 23.69 -17.74 32.28
CA GLY A 5 22.77 -17.99 31.20
C GLY A 5 21.98 -16.71 30.94
N ASN A 6 22.63 -15.74 30.31
CA ASN A 6 22.11 -14.73 29.39
C ASN A 6 20.79 -14.00 29.73
N GLU A 7 20.92 -12.70 29.99
CA GLU A 7 19.84 -11.72 30.02
C GLU A 7 19.18 -11.57 28.64
N ASP A 8 18.09 -12.30 28.38
CA ASP A 8 17.27 -12.12 27.18
C ASP A 8 16.35 -10.89 27.31
N ASN A 9 16.94 -9.71 27.10
CA ASN A 9 16.24 -8.45 26.85
C ASN A 9 15.53 -8.50 25.48
N LYS A 10 14.38 -9.19 25.40
CA LYS A 10 13.53 -9.17 24.20
C LYS A 10 12.50 -8.05 24.28
N ASN A 11 12.96 -6.87 23.89
CA ASN A 11 12.27 -5.95 22.98
C ASN A 11 10.73 -5.83 23.21
N GLU A 12 10.35 -5.40 24.40
CA GLU A 12 9.04 -4.81 24.63
C GLU A 12 9.04 -3.44 23.93
N LYS A 13 8.30 -3.31 22.82
CA LYS A 13 8.13 -2.03 22.12
C LYS A 13 7.66 -0.96 23.12
N PRO A 14 8.36 0.18 23.23
CA PRO A 14 8.03 1.17 24.23
C PRO A 14 6.69 1.86 23.92
N PRO A 15 6.00 2.40 24.95
CA PRO A 15 4.77 3.17 24.78
C PRO A 15 5.13 4.63 24.47
N SER A 16 5.00 5.12 23.22
CA SER A 16 5.26 6.55 22.98
C SER A 16 4.70 7.17 21.69
N ALA A 17 4.11 8.34 21.90
CA ALA A 17 3.84 9.46 20.98
C ALA A 17 2.92 9.22 19.77
N ARG A 18 1.93 10.13 19.62
CA ARG A 18 1.09 10.24 18.43
C ARG A 18 2.00 10.22 17.18
N PRO A 19 1.66 9.44 16.14
CA PRO A 19 2.46 9.40 14.92
C PRO A 19 2.71 10.82 14.43
N GLY A 20 3.99 11.18 14.24
CA GLY A 20 4.33 12.49 13.71
C GLY A 20 3.64 12.72 12.36
N VAL A 21 3.30 13.97 12.05
CA VAL A 21 2.60 14.36 10.81
C VAL A 21 3.28 13.80 9.56
N LEU A 22 4.60 13.64 9.61
CA LEU A 22 5.43 13.10 8.57
C LEU A 22 5.23 11.58 8.34
N LYS A 23 4.99 10.80 9.41
CA LYS A 23 4.62 9.38 9.32
C LYS A 23 3.22 9.21 8.73
N ILE A 24 2.33 10.13 9.05
CA ILE A 24 0.97 10.15 8.52
C ILE A 24 0.99 10.46 7.02
N MET A 25 1.75 11.47 6.59
CA MET A 25 2.00 11.74 5.16
C MET A 25 2.65 10.56 4.43
N GLN A 26 3.64 9.90 5.03
CA GLN A 26 4.23 8.68 4.46
C GLN A 26 3.20 7.57 4.29
N SER A 27 2.29 7.38 5.24
CA SER A 27 1.18 6.42 5.11
C SER A 27 0.20 6.79 4.00
N ILE A 28 -0.10 8.09 3.84
CA ILE A 28 -1.02 8.59 2.80
C ILE A 28 -0.43 8.38 1.41
N VAL A 29 0.86 8.70 1.23
CA VAL A 29 1.57 8.48 -0.04
C VAL A 29 1.70 6.99 -0.35
N ALA A 30 2.07 6.18 0.64
CA ALA A 30 2.14 4.74 0.48
C ALA A 30 0.75 4.17 0.07
N GLY A 31 -0.32 4.64 0.71
CA GLY A 31 -1.71 4.29 0.34
C GLY A 31 -2.11 4.72 -1.07
N ALA A 32 -1.66 5.90 -1.52
CA ALA A 32 -1.97 6.43 -2.86
C ALA A 32 -1.26 5.68 -3.99
N PHE A 33 -0.08 5.10 -3.72
CA PHE A 33 0.71 4.33 -4.69
C PHE A 33 0.44 2.81 -4.64
N GLY A 34 -0.55 2.37 -3.86
CA GLY A 34 -0.97 0.98 -3.85
C GLY A 34 -0.20 0.09 -2.89
N VAL A 35 0.21 0.58 -1.70
CA VAL A 35 0.77 -0.29 -0.66
C VAL A 35 -0.27 -1.26 -0.12
N GLN A 36 -0.42 -2.37 -0.81
CA GLN A 36 -0.95 -3.56 -0.19
C GLN A 36 0.06 -4.02 0.85
N SER A 37 -0.38 -4.03 2.11
CA SER A 37 0.32 -4.75 3.19
C SER A 37 0.63 -6.18 2.73
N ASP A 38 1.79 -6.72 3.09
CA ASP A 38 2.23 -8.07 2.72
C ASP A 38 1.22 -9.17 3.06
N LYS A 39 0.29 -8.91 3.99
CA LYS A 39 -0.82 -9.80 4.30
C LYS A 39 -1.82 -9.93 3.13
N ARG A 40 -2.15 -8.83 2.46
CA ARG A 40 -3.06 -8.81 1.30
C ARG A 40 -2.40 -9.35 0.05
N ARG A 41 -1.11 -9.05 -0.11
CA ARG A 41 -0.28 -9.71 -1.11
C ARG A 41 -0.26 -11.23 -0.88
N GLN A 42 0.02 -11.72 0.33
CA GLN A 42 0.02 -13.17 0.55
C GLN A 42 -1.33 -13.82 0.28
N GLU A 43 -2.44 -13.18 0.63
CA GLU A 43 -3.79 -13.69 0.36
C GLU A 43 -4.10 -13.71 -1.15
N ASP A 44 -3.74 -12.64 -1.87
CA ASP A 44 -3.97 -12.49 -3.30
C ASP A 44 -3.05 -13.41 -4.13
N PHE A 45 -1.81 -13.63 -3.67
CA PHE A 45 -0.83 -14.52 -4.29
C PHE A 45 -0.94 -15.98 -3.81
N SER A 46 -1.72 -16.26 -2.77
CA SER A 46 -2.14 -17.62 -2.39
C SER A 46 -3.40 -18.06 -3.13
N SER A 47 -4.06 -17.16 -3.87
CA SER A 47 -5.20 -17.49 -4.70
C SER A 47 -4.78 -18.30 -5.93
N HIS A 48 -5.68 -19.17 -6.40
CA HIS A 48 -5.37 -20.20 -7.41
C HIS A 48 -4.99 -19.64 -8.80
N SER A 49 -5.19 -18.34 -9.06
CA SER A 49 -4.79 -17.72 -10.33
C SER A 49 -4.64 -16.19 -10.23
N PRO A 50 -3.58 -15.60 -10.82
CA PRO A 50 -3.39 -14.15 -10.87
C PRO A 50 -4.24 -13.44 -11.94
N LEU A 51 -4.95 -14.19 -12.80
CA LEU A 51 -5.74 -13.66 -13.91
C LEU A 51 -6.76 -12.57 -13.52
N PRO A 52 -7.54 -12.71 -12.43
CA PRO A 52 -8.51 -11.70 -12.04
C PRO A 52 -7.89 -10.34 -11.75
N TYR A 53 -6.69 -10.31 -11.14
CA TYR A 53 -5.97 -9.08 -10.83
C TYR A 53 -5.46 -8.37 -12.10
N ILE A 54 -5.01 -9.14 -13.10
CA ILE A 54 -4.57 -8.60 -14.39
C ILE A 54 -5.75 -7.96 -15.13
N ILE A 55 -6.90 -8.65 -15.16
CA ILE A 55 -8.11 -8.14 -15.81
C ILE A 55 -8.60 -6.87 -15.09
N ALA A 56 -8.66 -6.90 -13.76
CA ALA A 56 -9.04 -5.73 -12.96
C ALA A 56 -8.10 -4.54 -13.19
N GLY A 57 -6.79 -4.78 -13.21
CA GLY A 57 -5.78 -3.77 -13.51
C GLY A 57 -5.95 -3.18 -14.91
N LEU A 58 -6.17 -4.02 -15.91
CA LEU A 58 -6.37 -3.56 -17.29
C LEU A 58 -7.63 -2.70 -17.43
N LEU A 59 -8.75 -3.13 -16.85
CA LEU A 59 -10.00 -2.36 -16.84
C LEU A 59 -9.81 -1.00 -16.14
N PHE A 60 -9.13 -0.99 -15.00
CA PHE A 60 -8.81 0.23 -14.28
C PHE A 60 -7.95 1.18 -15.13
N THR A 61 -6.90 0.67 -15.77
CA THR A 61 -6.01 1.47 -16.64
C THR A 61 -6.78 2.08 -17.81
N VAL A 62 -7.63 1.31 -18.48
CA VAL A 62 -8.45 1.83 -19.59
C VAL A 62 -9.39 2.94 -19.10
N GLY A 63 -10.09 2.71 -17.98
CA GLY A 63 -10.97 3.72 -17.38
C GLY A 63 -10.22 4.99 -16.96
N PHE A 64 -9.02 4.85 -16.41
CA PHE A 64 -8.17 5.97 -16.03
C PHE A 64 -7.78 6.82 -17.24
N VAL A 65 -7.34 6.19 -18.34
CA VAL A 65 -7.00 6.90 -19.58
C VAL A 65 -8.21 7.64 -20.15
N VAL A 66 -9.37 6.99 -20.22
CA VAL A 66 -10.62 7.64 -20.68
C VAL A 66 -10.96 8.86 -19.83
N THR A 67 -10.83 8.74 -18.51
CA THR A 67 -11.05 9.83 -17.57
C THR A 67 -10.12 11.02 -17.88
N LEU A 68 -8.83 10.77 -18.06
CA LEU A 68 -7.87 11.81 -18.42
C LEU A 68 -8.22 12.48 -19.75
N VAL A 69 -8.63 11.71 -20.77
CA VAL A 69 -9.04 12.25 -22.07
C VAL A 69 -10.25 13.18 -21.93
N ILE A 70 -11.26 12.78 -21.15
CA ILE A 70 -12.43 13.62 -20.89
C ILE A 70 -12.02 14.91 -20.20
N VAL A 71 -11.19 14.83 -19.15
CA VAL A 71 -10.68 16.02 -18.44
C VAL A 71 -9.95 16.96 -19.39
N VAL A 72 -9.03 16.44 -20.22
CA VAL A 72 -8.29 17.23 -21.20
C VAL A 72 -9.26 17.90 -22.19
N LYS A 73 -10.26 17.17 -22.68
CA LYS A 73 -11.25 17.72 -23.61
C LYS A 73 -12.08 18.84 -22.97
N LEU A 74 -12.53 18.67 -21.73
CA LEU A 74 -13.24 19.71 -20.99
C LEU A 74 -12.38 20.97 -20.81
N VAL A 75 -11.10 20.80 -20.48
CA VAL A 75 -10.16 21.92 -20.33
C VAL A 75 -9.93 22.65 -21.65
N LEU A 76 -9.77 21.92 -22.76
CA LEU A 76 -9.58 22.52 -24.09
C LEU A 76 -10.86 23.17 -24.63
N SER A 77 -12.04 22.66 -24.31
CA SER A 77 -13.32 23.28 -24.70
C SER A 77 -13.61 24.59 -23.97
N GLY A 78 -12.94 24.84 -22.83
CA GLY A 78 -13.05 26.09 -22.08
C GLY A 78 -12.01 27.15 -22.44
N GLN A 79 -11.12 26.89 -23.40
CA GLN A 79 -10.18 27.85 -24.00
C GLN A 79 -10.71 28.32 -25.35
#